data_AF-A0A953UFP5-F1
#
_entry.id   AF-A0A953UFP5-F1
#
_cell.length_a   1.000
_cell.length_b   1.000
_cell.length_c   1.000
_cell.angle_alpha   90.00
_cell.angle_beta   90.00
_cell.angle_gamma   90.00
#
_symmetry.space_group_name_H-M   'P 1'
#
loop_
_entity.id
_entity.type
_entity.pdbx_description
1 polymer ?
#
loop_
_entity_poly.entity_id
_entity_poly.type
_entity_poly.pdbx_seq_one_letter_code
_entity_poly.pdbx_strand_id
1 'polypeptide(L)'
;MTGSLAMELQLVAPRSRRLNDIDIVVSSFDSLPSSLAGAFLFRHIHPGAIEGKTLMQLIDAELAIRIDVFRECGATLQRSKAALVSLQDLAARAARVVLDLEAGLPVPRKHADDFLRLEPTVNSDLAEIAWRDHRKNRSPATFREAARRIHELIQSRHQLLITPEYSQDVNAVCEQCDDTVSFRRAPAATIRAILGYC
;
A
#
# COMPACT_ATOMS: atom_id res chain seq x y z
N MET A 1 -1.84 -3.79 -5.01
CA MET A 1 -1.72 -2.40 -4.53
C MET A 1 -0.75 -2.42 -3.37
N THR A 2 0.51 -2.36 -3.71
CA THR A 2 1.66 -2.30 -2.80
C THR A 2 2.81 -1.81 -3.70
N GLY A 3 2.57 -0.64 -4.29
CA GLY A 3 3.36 0.09 -5.29
C GLY A 3 3.84 -0.76 -6.46
N SER A 4 2.88 -1.38 -7.19
CA SER A 4 3.06 -2.40 -8.24
C SER A 4 4.28 -3.33 -8.03
N LEU A 5 4.14 -4.12 -6.97
CA LEU A 5 5.10 -5.06 -6.36
C LEU A 5 6.55 -4.57 -6.37
N ALA A 6 6.69 -3.40 -5.75
CA ALA A 6 7.87 -2.55 -5.67
C ALA A 6 8.59 -2.43 -7.01
N MET A 7 7.85 -1.84 -7.95
CA MET A 7 8.19 -1.71 -9.38
C MET A 7 8.81 -2.99 -9.92
N GLU A 8 8.05 -4.06 -9.68
CA GLU A 8 8.25 -5.44 -10.09
C GLU A 8 9.62 -5.99 -9.71
N LEU A 9 9.92 -5.88 -8.41
CA LEU A 9 11.22 -6.23 -7.83
C LEU A 9 12.36 -5.54 -8.58
N GLN A 10 12.10 -4.28 -8.96
CA GLN A 10 13.00 -3.32 -9.58
C GLN A 10 13.64 -3.76 -10.92
N LEU A 11 12.89 -4.46 -11.78
CA LEU A 11 13.10 -4.64 -13.24
C LEU A 11 14.00 -5.80 -13.78
N VAL A 12 14.01 -7.02 -13.22
CA VAL A 12 14.69 -8.20 -13.85
C VAL A 12 13.72 -9.30 -14.32
N ALA A 13 12.46 -8.99 -14.63
CA ALA A 13 11.49 -9.99 -15.11
C ALA A 13 10.70 -9.51 -16.33
N PRO A 14 10.65 -10.27 -17.45
CA PRO A 14 9.85 -9.92 -18.61
C PRO A 14 8.42 -10.47 -18.44
N ARG A 15 7.44 -9.64 -18.05
CA ARG A 15 6.01 -9.92 -18.33
C ARG A 15 5.20 -8.66 -18.65
N SER A 16 4.16 -8.86 -19.46
CA SER A 16 3.41 -7.85 -20.22
C SER A 16 2.28 -7.13 -19.48
N ARG A 17 2.34 -7.00 -18.14
CA ARG A 17 1.29 -6.29 -17.40
C ARG A 17 1.68 -4.81 -17.30
N ARG A 18 0.77 -3.90 -17.68
CA ARG A 18 1.00 -2.48 -17.50
C ARG A 18 1.12 -2.14 -16.01
N LEU A 19 2.05 -1.27 -15.67
CA LEU A 19 2.12 -0.62 -14.36
C LEU A 19 0.79 0.10 -14.12
N ASN A 20 0.07 -0.22 -13.05
CA ASN A 20 -1.24 0.37 -12.78
C ASN A 20 -1.25 1.24 -11.54
N ASP A 21 -0.27 1.07 -10.64
CA ASP A 21 -0.15 1.89 -9.44
C ASP A 21 1.27 2.13 -8.91
N ILE A 22 1.45 3.24 -8.19
CA ILE A 22 2.69 3.65 -7.50
C ILE A 22 2.35 4.04 -6.06
N ASP A 23 3.16 3.62 -5.10
CA ASP A 23 3.01 4.03 -3.70
C ASP A 23 4.10 5.04 -3.33
N ILE A 24 3.68 6.21 -2.86
CA ILE A 24 4.55 7.30 -2.41
C ILE A 24 4.30 7.56 -0.93
N VAL A 25 5.35 7.93 -0.20
CA VAL A 25 5.28 8.34 1.21
C VAL A 25 5.66 9.80 1.30
N VAL A 26 4.92 10.56 2.11
CA VAL A 26 5.25 11.94 2.44
C VAL A 26 5.11 12.16 3.94
N SER A 27 5.81 13.15 4.48
CA SER A 27 5.79 13.42 5.93
C SER A 27 4.41 13.90 6.41
N SER A 28 3.75 14.76 5.62
CA SER A 28 2.43 15.31 5.93
C SER A 28 1.66 15.72 4.67
N PHE A 29 0.37 16.00 4.83
CA PHE A 29 -0.44 16.54 3.73
C PHE A 29 0.08 17.90 3.24
N ASP A 30 0.50 18.77 4.15
CA ASP A 30 1.00 20.12 3.84
C ASP A 30 2.31 20.11 3.03
N SER A 31 3.01 18.99 3.00
CA SER A 31 4.21 18.82 2.16
C SER A 31 3.91 18.63 0.68
N LEU A 32 2.63 18.41 0.32
CA LEU A 32 2.22 18.19 -1.07
C LEU A 32 2.12 19.52 -1.83
N PRO A 33 2.82 19.67 -2.96
CA PRO A 33 2.77 20.92 -3.71
C PRO A 33 1.40 21.10 -4.37
N SER A 34 0.87 22.32 -4.31
CA SER A 34 -0.42 22.68 -4.94
C SER A 34 -0.40 22.51 -6.46
N SER A 35 0.78 22.48 -7.10
CA SER A 35 0.93 22.23 -8.52
C SER A 35 0.42 20.85 -8.96
N LEU A 36 0.31 19.88 -8.05
CA LEU A 36 -0.32 18.57 -8.35
C LEU A 36 -1.76 18.74 -8.83
N ALA A 37 -2.46 19.80 -8.41
CA ALA A 37 -3.85 20.07 -8.76
C ALA A 37 -4.09 20.24 -10.26
N GLY A 38 -3.10 20.74 -10.99
CA GLY A 38 -3.17 20.91 -12.45
C GLY A 38 -2.69 19.70 -13.25
N ALA A 39 -2.03 18.74 -12.61
CA ALA A 39 -1.38 17.62 -13.28
C ALA A 39 -2.14 16.29 -13.10
N PHE A 40 -2.90 16.13 -12.02
CA PHE A 40 -3.54 14.87 -11.68
C PHE A 40 -5.03 15.03 -11.34
N LEU A 41 -5.77 13.94 -11.50
CA LEU A 41 -7.11 13.82 -10.94
C LEU A 41 -7.03 13.17 -9.56
N PHE A 42 -7.90 13.56 -8.63
CA PHE A 42 -7.88 13.06 -7.25
C PHE A 42 -9.06 12.14 -7.00
N ARG A 43 -8.81 10.92 -6.51
CA ARG A 43 -9.87 9.99 -6.12
C ARG A 43 -10.19 10.04 -4.63
N HIS A 44 -9.15 10.13 -3.80
CA HIS A 44 -9.27 10.26 -2.35
C HIS A 44 -8.35 11.37 -1.86
N ILE A 45 -8.80 12.12 -0.84
CA ILE A 45 -8.06 13.21 -0.21
C ILE A 45 -8.38 13.16 1.29
N HIS A 46 -7.41 12.81 2.12
CA HIS A 46 -7.54 12.64 3.56
C HIS A 46 -6.50 13.52 4.28
N PRO A 47 -6.74 14.84 4.41
CA PRO A 47 -5.75 15.75 5.01
C PRO A 47 -5.36 15.37 6.44
N GLY A 48 -6.33 14.82 7.20
CA GLY A 48 -6.16 14.37 8.58
C GLY A 48 -5.70 12.92 8.74
N ALA A 49 -5.22 12.24 7.69
CA ALA A 49 -4.82 10.84 7.82
C ALA A 49 -3.69 10.67 8.85
N ILE A 50 -3.81 9.66 9.71
CA ILE A 50 -2.76 9.29 10.67
C ILE A 50 -1.60 8.57 9.97
N GLU A 51 -0.49 8.37 10.69
CA GLU A 51 0.71 7.72 10.17
C GLU A 51 0.42 6.35 9.52
N GLY A 52 1.09 6.10 8.39
CA GLY A 52 0.96 4.88 7.61
C GLY A 52 -0.39 4.70 6.89
N LYS A 53 -1.29 5.71 6.95
CA LYS A 53 -2.56 5.71 6.21
C LYS A 53 -2.47 6.54 4.94
N THR A 54 -3.36 6.26 3.99
CA THR A 54 -3.46 6.98 2.73
C THR A 54 -3.88 8.43 2.99
N LEU A 55 -3.05 9.36 2.53
CA LEU A 55 -3.32 10.79 2.49
C LEU A 55 -4.08 11.19 1.23
N MET A 56 -3.72 10.60 0.09
CA MET A 56 -4.31 11.00 -1.19
C MET A 56 -4.18 9.88 -2.22
N GLN A 57 -5.10 9.82 -3.16
CA GLN A 57 -4.95 9.00 -4.37
C GLN A 57 -5.05 9.89 -5.60
N LEU A 58 -3.95 9.95 -6.36
CA LEU A 58 -3.83 10.71 -7.59
C LEU A 58 -3.96 9.77 -8.80
N ILE A 59 -4.45 10.29 -9.91
CA ILE A 59 -4.60 9.56 -11.16
C ILE A 59 -3.93 10.38 -12.25
N ASP A 60 -2.93 9.77 -12.88
CA ASP A 60 -2.39 10.24 -14.15
C ASP A 60 -3.33 9.75 -15.26
N ALA A 61 -4.05 10.68 -15.88
CA ALA A 61 -5.03 10.35 -16.91
C ALA A 61 -4.38 9.91 -18.23
N GLU A 62 -3.19 10.41 -18.54
CA GLU A 62 -2.48 10.10 -19.77
C GLU A 62 -1.87 8.69 -19.70
N LEU A 63 -1.22 8.37 -18.57
CA LEU A 63 -0.57 7.08 -18.36
C LEU A 63 -1.53 6.01 -17.83
N ALA A 64 -2.74 6.39 -17.42
CA ALA A 64 -3.71 5.52 -16.74
C ALA A 64 -3.12 4.85 -15.49
N ILE A 65 -2.37 5.61 -14.69
CA ILE A 65 -1.69 5.13 -13.47
C ILE A 65 -2.34 5.76 -12.24
N ARG A 66 -2.54 4.95 -11.19
CA ARG A 66 -2.93 5.42 -9.86
C ARG A 66 -1.70 5.65 -8.98
N ILE A 67 -1.63 6.74 -8.25
CA ILE A 67 -0.56 7.02 -7.29
C ILE A 67 -1.19 7.13 -5.91
N ASP A 68 -0.87 6.19 -5.03
CA ASP A 68 -1.32 6.16 -3.66
C ASP A 68 -0.27 6.85 -2.78
N VAL A 69 -0.65 7.98 -2.18
CA VAL A 69 0.20 8.75 -1.28
C VAL A 69 -0.16 8.40 0.15
N PHE A 70 0.84 7.98 0.92
CA PHE A 70 0.71 7.59 2.32
C PHE A 70 1.43 8.59 3.22
N ARG A 71 0.89 8.78 4.41
CA ARG A 71 1.62 9.46 5.48
C ARG A 71 2.76 8.56 5.96
N GLU A 72 3.91 9.17 6.21
CA GLU A 72 5.06 8.50 6.79
C GLU A 72 4.69 7.72 8.07
N CYS A 73 5.40 6.61 8.27
CA CYS A 73 5.32 5.79 9.47
C CYS A 73 6.73 5.36 9.84
N GLY A 74 7.17 5.66 11.07
CA GLY A 74 8.54 5.39 11.50
C GLY A 74 9.57 6.09 10.61
N ALA A 75 10.69 5.42 10.34
CA ALA A 75 11.78 5.98 9.52
C ALA A 75 11.66 5.60 8.03
N THR A 76 10.44 5.46 7.51
CA THR A 76 10.21 5.01 6.12
C THR A 76 10.85 5.95 5.09
N LEU A 77 10.79 7.27 5.26
CA LEU A 77 11.41 8.20 4.29
C LEU A 77 12.93 8.18 4.34
N GLN A 78 13.53 7.89 5.51
CA GLN A 78 14.99 7.82 5.64
C GLN A 78 15.58 6.61 4.92
N ARG A 79 14.79 5.55 4.72
CA ARG A 79 15.22 4.32 4.05
C ARG A 79 15.11 4.37 2.53
N SER A 80 14.53 5.43 1.97
CA SER A 80 14.30 5.54 0.53
C SER A 80 14.96 6.78 -0.08
N LYS A 81 15.54 6.63 -1.28
CA LYS A 81 16.22 7.72 -2.00
C LYS A 81 15.27 8.63 -2.77
N ALA A 82 14.07 8.15 -3.05
CA ALA A 82 12.95 8.90 -3.57
C ALA A 82 11.78 8.67 -2.59
N ALA A 83 10.73 9.46 -2.63
CA ALA A 83 9.55 9.26 -1.79
C ALA A 83 8.80 7.91 -2.03
N LEU A 84 9.43 6.90 -2.65
CA LEU A 84 8.91 5.56 -2.91
C LEU A 84 9.06 4.66 -1.68
N VAL A 85 8.13 3.72 -1.49
CA VAL A 85 8.21 2.72 -0.40
C VAL A 85 9.27 1.65 -0.71
N SER A 86 10.12 1.31 0.26
CA SER A 86 11.13 0.26 0.12
C SER A 86 10.53 -1.15 0.09
N LEU A 87 11.24 -2.12 -0.49
CA LEU A 87 10.85 -3.54 -0.47
C LEU A 87 10.68 -4.07 0.96
N GLN A 88 11.57 -3.66 1.87
CA GLN A 88 11.54 -4.06 3.28
C GLN A 88 10.28 -3.55 3.99
N ASP A 89 9.91 -2.29 3.74
CA ASP A 89 8.70 -1.69 4.31
C ASP A 89 7.43 -2.36 3.77
N LEU A 90 7.40 -2.73 2.49
CA LEU A 90 6.29 -3.50 1.92
C LEU A 90 6.20 -4.91 2.53
N ALA A 91 7.32 -5.63 2.65
CA ALA A 91 7.36 -6.96 3.24
C ALA A 91 6.92 -6.94 4.71
N ALA A 92 7.44 -5.98 5.49
CA ALA A 92 7.05 -5.79 6.89
C ALA A 92 5.57 -5.43 7.04
N ARG A 93 5.02 -4.59 6.17
CA ARG A 93 3.60 -4.24 6.17
C ARG A 93 2.72 -5.43 5.80
N ALA A 94 3.10 -6.20 4.79
CA ALA A 94 2.39 -7.43 4.42
C ALA A 94 2.42 -8.43 5.58
N ALA A 95 3.59 -8.66 6.20
CA ALA A 95 3.75 -9.53 7.36
C ALA A 95 2.85 -9.12 8.53
N ARG A 96 2.83 -7.82 8.86
CA ARG A 96 1.99 -7.25 9.93
C ARG A 96 0.52 -7.58 9.74
N VAL A 97 0.03 -7.52 8.49
CA VAL A 97 -1.37 -7.81 8.16
C VAL A 97 -1.63 -9.31 8.19
N VAL A 98 -0.73 -10.13 7.64
CA VAL A 98 -0.92 -11.59 7.60
C VAL A 98 -0.90 -12.21 9.00
N LEU A 99 -0.18 -11.62 9.95
CA LEU A 99 -0.21 -12.06 11.35
C LEU A 99 -1.58 -11.92 12.03
N ASP A 100 -2.54 -11.19 11.44
CA ASP A 100 -3.92 -11.20 11.94
C ASP A 100 -4.58 -12.59 11.84
N LEU A 101 -4.05 -13.48 10.99
CA LEU A 101 -4.41 -14.88 10.99
C LEU A 101 -4.20 -15.54 12.36
N GLU A 102 -3.17 -15.15 13.12
CA GLU A 102 -2.87 -15.69 14.47
C GLU A 102 -4.01 -15.40 15.45
N ALA A 103 -4.67 -14.26 15.29
CA ALA A 103 -5.84 -13.86 16.06
C ALA A 103 -7.16 -14.47 15.53
N GLY A 104 -7.10 -15.31 14.49
CA GLY A 104 -8.29 -15.91 13.87
C GLY A 104 -9.09 -14.92 13.02
N LEU A 105 -8.49 -13.78 12.65
CA LEU A 105 -9.15 -12.76 11.84
C LEU A 105 -9.01 -13.07 10.35
N PRO A 106 -10.03 -12.77 9.53
CA PRO A 106 -9.93 -12.91 8.09
C PRO A 106 -8.92 -11.90 7.52
N VAL A 107 -8.07 -12.37 6.61
CA VAL A 107 -7.06 -11.56 5.94
C VAL A 107 -7.27 -11.62 4.43
N PRO A 108 -7.26 -10.50 3.71
CA PRO A 108 -7.26 -10.52 2.26
C PRO A 108 -6.09 -11.35 1.70
N ARG A 109 -6.39 -12.37 0.90
CA ARG A 109 -5.43 -13.32 0.30
C ARG A 109 -4.23 -12.62 -0.33
N LYS A 110 -4.46 -11.48 -1.00
CA LYS A 110 -3.42 -10.65 -1.62
C LYS A 110 -2.23 -10.36 -0.69
N HIS A 111 -2.46 -10.16 0.61
CA HIS A 111 -1.37 -9.82 1.54
C HIS A 111 -0.48 -11.02 1.85
N ALA A 112 -1.05 -12.22 1.90
CA ALA A 112 -0.29 -13.46 2.03
C ALA A 112 0.53 -13.71 0.76
N ASP A 113 -0.09 -13.55 -0.42
CA ASP A 113 0.59 -13.72 -1.70
C ASP A 113 1.74 -12.71 -1.89
N ASP A 114 1.50 -11.44 -1.56
CA ASP A 114 2.53 -10.39 -1.63
C ASP A 114 3.69 -10.68 -0.65
N PHE A 115 3.38 -11.09 0.59
CA PHE A 115 4.41 -11.46 1.57
C PHE A 115 5.28 -12.60 1.06
N LEU A 116 4.69 -13.70 0.60
CA LEU A 116 5.41 -14.87 0.09
C LEU A 116 6.28 -14.53 -1.13
N ARG A 117 5.91 -13.52 -1.91
CA ARG A 117 6.69 -13.06 -3.07
C ARG A 117 7.83 -12.12 -2.67
N LEU A 118 7.63 -11.28 -1.66
CA LEU A 118 8.62 -10.27 -1.23
C LEU A 118 9.68 -10.87 -0.32
N GLU A 119 9.29 -11.75 0.61
CA GLU A 119 10.17 -12.29 1.66
C GLU A 119 11.52 -12.84 1.12
N PRO A 120 11.56 -13.63 0.03
CA PRO A 120 12.83 -14.17 -0.47
C PRO A 120 13.76 -13.11 -1.08
N THR A 121 13.25 -11.93 -1.38
CA THR A 121 13.97 -10.88 -2.12
C THR A 121 14.50 -9.77 -1.23
N VAL A 122 14.03 -9.67 0.01
CA VAL A 122 14.45 -8.61 0.93
C VAL A 122 15.72 -8.99 1.68
N ASN A 123 16.64 -8.03 1.82
CA ASN A 123 17.72 -8.17 2.78
C ASN A 123 17.13 -8.32 4.21
N SER A 124 17.43 -9.44 4.87
CA SER A 124 16.88 -9.76 6.19
C SER A 124 17.23 -8.72 7.25
N ASP A 125 18.45 -8.19 7.28
CA ASP A 125 18.87 -7.23 8.31
C ASP A 125 18.13 -5.89 8.17
N LEU A 126 17.93 -5.44 6.92
CA LEU A 126 17.13 -4.24 6.65
C LEU A 126 15.64 -4.48 6.92
N ALA A 127 15.15 -5.70 6.66
CA ALA A 127 13.78 -6.08 7.01
C ALA A 127 13.53 -6.08 8.52
N GLU A 128 14.52 -6.44 9.35
CA GLU A 128 14.43 -6.34 10.81
C GLU A 128 14.29 -4.88 11.29
N ILE A 129 14.88 -3.92 10.58
CA ILE A 129 14.72 -2.49 10.87
C ILE A 129 13.28 -2.06 10.52
N ALA A 130 12.83 -2.32 9.29
CA ALA A 130 11.48 -1.98 8.86
C ALA A 130 10.41 -2.65 9.75
N TRP A 131 10.64 -3.90 10.13
CA TRP A 131 9.72 -4.64 10.99
C TRP A 131 9.50 -3.97 12.35
N ARG A 132 10.53 -3.38 12.95
CA ARG A 132 10.38 -2.67 14.22
C ARG A 132 9.42 -1.48 14.12
N ASP A 133 9.36 -0.83 12.97
CA ASP A 133 8.45 0.30 12.73
C ASP A 133 7.02 -0.18 12.46
N HIS A 134 6.84 -1.29 11.73
CA HIS A 134 5.52 -1.74 11.28
C HIS A 134 4.82 -2.69 12.24
N ARG A 135 5.56 -3.44 13.08
CA ARG A 135 4.99 -4.52 13.91
C ARG A 135 3.95 -4.00 14.91
N LYS A 136 2.95 -4.84 15.21
CA LYS A 136 2.03 -4.58 16.33
C LYS A 136 2.71 -5.02 17.63
N ASN A 137 2.26 -4.50 18.76
CA ASN A 137 2.84 -4.80 20.08
C ASN A 137 2.89 -6.31 20.41
N ARG A 138 1.90 -7.08 19.94
CA ARG A 138 1.82 -8.54 20.16
C ARG A 138 2.47 -9.38 19.06
N SER A 139 2.93 -8.74 17.99
CA SER A 139 3.60 -9.45 16.90
C SER A 139 5.01 -9.90 17.32
N PRO A 140 5.60 -10.90 16.65
CA PRO A 140 6.95 -11.36 16.94
C PRO A 140 7.98 -10.24 17.01
N ALA A 141 9.00 -10.43 17.85
CA ALA A 141 10.03 -9.41 18.08
C ALA A 141 10.90 -9.16 16.84
N THR A 142 11.10 -10.19 16.02
CA THR A 142 11.94 -10.14 14.82
C THR A 142 11.14 -10.48 13.56
N PHE A 143 11.58 -9.93 12.43
CA PHE A 143 11.03 -10.22 11.12
C PHE A 143 11.19 -11.70 10.77
N ARG A 144 12.35 -12.29 11.10
CA ARG A 144 12.60 -13.72 10.88
C ARG A 144 11.59 -14.62 11.58
N GLU A 145 11.29 -14.34 12.85
CA GLU A 145 10.30 -15.12 13.60
C GLU A 145 8.89 -14.87 13.06
N ALA A 146 8.55 -13.63 12.67
CA ALA A 146 7.31 -13.33 11.99
C ALA A 146 7.16 -14.14 10.69
N ALA A 147 8.20 -14.18 9.85
CA ALA A 147 8.18 -14.91 8.59
C ALA A 147 7.91 -16.40 8.79
N ARG A 148 8.66 -17.05 9.70
CA ARG A 148 8.46 -18.47 10.03
C ARG A 148 7.02 -18.75 10.45
N ARG A 149 6.47 -17.94 11.36
CA ARG A 149 5.08 -18.11 11.80
C ARG A 149 4.07 -17.88 10.69
N ILE A 150 4.30 -16.89 9.83
CA ILE A 150 3.40 -16.61 8.70
C ILE A 150 3.30 -17.82 7.76
N HIS A 151 4.42 -18.49 7.46
CA HIS A 151 4.38 -19.71 6.64
C HIS A 151 3.48 -20.80 7.26
N GLU A 152 3.61 -21.02 8.57
CA GLU A 152 2.77 -21.99 9.31
C GLU A 152 1.29 -21.55 9.34
N LEU A 153 1.02 -20.26 9.54
CA LEU A 153 -0.34 -19.70 9.60
C LEU A 153 -1.05 -19.76 8.25
N ILE A 154 -0.36 -19.44 7.15
CA ILE A 154 -0.93 -19.52 5.80
C ILE A 154 -1.39 -20.95 5.50
N GLN A 155 -0.62 -21.96 5.90
CA GLN A 155 -0.99 -23.37 5.70
C GLN A 155 -2.14 -23.80 6.61
N SER A 156 -2.00 -23.55 7.92
CA SER A 156 -2.95 -24.03 8.95
C SER A 156 -4.26 -23.24 9.00
N ARG A 157 -4.28 -22.01 8.47
CA ARG A 157 -5.43 -21.09 8.52
C ARG A 157 -5.81 -20.53 7.15
N HIS A 158 -5.53 -21.26 6.07
CA HIS A 158 -5.81 -20.84 4.69
C HIS A 158 -7.30 -20.50 4.43
N GLN A 159 -8.22 -21.07 5.22
CA GLN A 159 -9.65 -20.77 5.17
C GLN A 159 -10.01 -19.35 5.59
N LEU A 160 -9.12 -18.68 6.35
CA LEU A 160 -9.27 -17.27 6.73
C LEU A 160 -8.66 -16.31 5.69
N LEU A 161 -8.04 -16.83 4.63
CA LEU A 161 -7.57 -16.03 3.51
C LEU A 161 -8.72 -15.77 2.53
N ILE A 162 -9.33 -14.61 2.68
CA ILE A 162 -10.52 -14.20 1.93
C ILE A 162 -10.18 -13.41 0.67
N THR A 163 -11.04 -13.46 -0.33
CA THR A 163 -11.05 -12.47 -1.41
C THR A 163 -12.01 -11.38 -0.99
N PRO A 164 -11.54 -10.19 -0.58
CA PRO A 164 -12.44 -9.13 -0.14
C PRO A 164 -13.36 -8.72 -1.29
N GLU A 165 -14.65 -8.67 -1.02
CA GLU A 165 -15.63 -8.01 -1.88
C GLU A 165 -15.46 -6.50 -1.67
N TYR A 166 -14.74 -5.85 -2.58
CA TYR A 166 -14.72 -4.39 -2.60
C TYR A 166 -16.10 -3.89 -3.02
N SER A 167 -16.53 -2.78 -2.40
CA SER A 167 -17.75 -2.11 -2.82
C SER A 167 -17.70 -1.85 -4.33
N GLN A 168 -18.66 -2.42 -5.05
CA GLN A 168 -18.89 -2.13 -6.45
C GLN A 168 -19.76 -0.89 -6.64
N ASP A 169 -20.20 -0.25 -5.54
CA ASP A 169 -20.92 1.01 -5.61
C ASP A 169 -19.97 2.12 -6.03
N VAL A 170 -20.08 2.48 -7.31
CA VAL A 170 -19.32 3.56 -7.94
C VAL A 170 -19.63 4.92 -7.33
N ASN A 171 -20.78 5.05 -6.67
CA ASN A 171 -21.21 6.29 -6.04
C ASN A 171 -20.86 6.34 -4.56
N ALA A 172 -20.30 5.27 -3.99
CA ALA A 172 -19.87 5.27 -2.60
C ALA A 172 -18.87 6.40 -2.36
N VAL A 173 -19.25 7.32 -1.48
CA VAL A 173 -18.41 8.44 -1.06
C VAL A 173 -17.67 8.02 0.21
N CYS A 174 -16.36 8.16 0.21
CA CYS A 174 -15.57 7.95 1.42
C CYS A 174 -15.84 9.10 2.41
N GLU A 175 -16.29 8.75 3.62
CA GLU A 175 -16.62 9.72 4.68
C GLU A 175 -15.39 10.48 5.21
N GLN A 176 -14.20 9.92 5.02
CA GLN A 176 -12.93 10.53 5.44
C GLN A 176 -12.40 11.52 4.41
N CYS A 177 -12.99 11.57 3.21
CA CYS A 177 -12.53 12.45 2.16
C CYS A 177 -12.97 13.90 2.39
N ASP A 178 -12.00 14.80 2.30
CA ASP A 178 -12.20 16.23 2.46
C ASP A 178 -11.54 16.99 1.31
N ASP A 179 -12.35 17.72 0.53
CA ASP A 179 -11.85 18.55 -0.57
C ASP A 179 -11.29 19.84 0.02
N THR A 180 -10.12 20.25 -0.46
CA THR A 180 -9.44 21.47 0.01
C THR A 180 -9.50 22.56 -1.05
N VAL A 181 -9.01 23.75 -0.72
CA VAL A 181 -8.87 24.85 -1.69
C VAL A 181 -8.02 24.42 -2.89
N SER A 182 -6.94 23.68 -2.63
CA SER A 182 -5.96 23.26 -3.63
C SER A 182 -6.33 21.96 -4.33
N PHE A 183 -7.07 21.05 -3.66
CA PHE A 183 -7.30 19.70 -4.17
C PHE A 183 -8.78 19.34 -4.11
N ARG A 184 -9.34 18.94 -5.25
CA ARG A 184 -10.75 18.53 -5.37
C ARG A 184 -10.87 17.17 -6.02
N ARG A 185 -11.74 16.32 -5.47
CA ARG A 185 -12.01 15.00 -6.02
C ARG A 185 -12.64 15.07 -7.40
N ALA A 186 -12.16 14.21 -8.28
CA ALA A 186 -12.79 13.93 -9.56
C ALA A 186 -13.93 12.89 -9.38
N PRO A 187 -14.93 12.89 -10.28
CA PRO A 187 -16.00 11.90 -10.27
C PRO A 187 -15.46 10.47 -10.36
N ALA A 188 -16.06 9.56 -9.59
CA ALA A 188 -15.67 8.14 -9.57
C ALA A 188 -15.70 7.50 -10.95
N ALA A 189 -16.73 7.80 -11.74
CA ALA A 189 -16.93 7.27 -13.08
C ALA A 189 -15.77 7.65 -14.02
N THR A 190 -15.30 8.91 -13.95
CA THR A 190 -14.14 9.37 -14.73
C THR A 190 -12.90 8.58 -14.37
N ILE A 191 -12.62 8.41 -13.07
CA ILE A 191 -11.45 7.67 -12.62
C ILE A 191 -11.50 6.20 -13.05
N ARG A 192 -12.66 5.54 -12.93
CA ARG A 192 -12.83 4.13 -13.35
C ARG A 192 -12.63 3.96 -14.85
N ALA A 193 -13.18 4.87 -15.66
CA ALA A 193 -13.02 4.86 -17.10
C ALA A 193 -11.54 4.97 -17.52
N ILE A 194 -10.78 5.86 -16.87
CA ILE A 194 -9.34 6.02 -17.11
C ILE A 194 -8.57 4.74 -16.75
N LEU A 195 -8.83 4.19 -15.56
CA LEU A 195 -8.10 3.03 -15.04
C LEU A 195 -8.58 1.68 -15.60
N GLY A 196 -9.59 1.67 -16.48
CA GLY A 196 -10.13 0.45 -17.07
C GLY A 196 -10.88 -0.45 -16.08
N TYR A 197 -11.37 0.09 -14.96
CA TYR A 197 -12.21 -0.66 -14.02
C TYR A 197 -13.66 -0.65 -14.51
N CYS A 198 -14.15 -1.80 -14.98
CA CYS A 198 -15.55 -2.02 -15.37
C CYS A 198 -16.47 -1.97 -14.14
#